data_AF-A0A2E0V5W2-F1
#
_entry.id   AF-A0A2E0V5W2-F1
#
_cell.length_a   1.000
_cell.length_b   1.000
_cell.length_c   1.000
_cell.angle_alpha   90.00
_cell.angle_beta   90.00
_cell.angle_gamma   90.00
#
_symmetry.space_group_name_H-M   'P 1'
#
loop_
_entity.id
_entity.type
_entity.pdbx_description
1 polymer ?
#
loop_
_entity_poly.entity_id
_entity_poly.type
_entity_poly.pdbx_seq_one_letter_code
_entity_poly.pdbx_strand_id
1 'polypeptide(L)'
;MEFAGLIEQRRERLSELEDRISQPDFYSDQTAAAEVMREHRGLQKLMILWESYQSTARNLEENRELAKGEDEEIAEMASEEIPSLEAALPQLKENLQYALLPQDPTEERNALVEIRAGAGGDEASLFAGEVMRMYERYAEHCDWKCEHLESSPSEVGGFKE
;
A
#
# COMPACT_ATOMS: atom_id res chain seq x y z
N MET A 1 -9.04 16.98 15.12
CA MET A 1 -8.24 16.58 13.94
C MET A 1 -9.10 15.71 13.05
N GLU A 2 -9.11 15.98 11.74
CA GLU A 2 -9.99 15.39 10.71
C GLU A 2 -10.15 13.86 10.80
N PHE A 3 -9.10 13.12 11.20
CA PHE A 3 -9.09 11.66 11.23
C PHE A 3 -9.11 11.02 12.63
N ALA A 4 -8.99 11.81 13.71
CA ALA A 4 -8.73 11.27 15.05
C ALA A 4 -9.79 10.27 15.53
N GLY A 5 -11.07 10.54 15.28
CA GLY A 5 -12.16 9.63 15.68
C GLY A 5 -12.13 8.30 14.93
N LEU A 6 -11.81 8.31 13.62
CA LEU A 6 -11.66 7.08 12.84
C LEU A 6 -10.45 6.27 13.30
N ILE A 7 -9.33 6.94 13.56
CA ILE A 7 -8.11 6.29 14.05
C ILE A 7 -8.35 5.62 15.40
N GLU A 8 -9.12 6.24 16.30
CA GLU A 8 -9.44 5.63 17.59
C GLU A 8 -10.27 4.35 17.44
N GLN A 9 -11.30 4.38 16.58
CA GLN A 9 -12.07 3.17 16.26
C GLN A 9 -11.19 2.06 15.67
N ARG A 10 -10.23 2.41 14.82
CA ARG A 10 -9.27 1.45 14.24
C ARG A 10 -8.29 0.92 15.29
N ARG A 11 -7.92 1.71 16.28
CA ARG A 11 -7.06 1.32 17.40
C ARG A 11 -7.77 0.35 18.35
N GLU A 12 -9.02 0.64 18.70
CA GLU A 12 -9.86 -0.29 19.47
C GLU A 12 -9.98 -1.64 18.73
N ARG A 13 -10.27 -1.59 17.43
CA ARG A 13 -10.32 -2.79 16.60
C ARG A 13 -8.99 -3.56 16.59
N LEU A 14 -7.86 -2.88 16.46
CA LEU A 14 -6.55 -3.52 16.51
C LEU A 14 -6.35 -4.27 17.83
N SER A 15 -6.71 -3.66 18.96
CA SER A 15 -6.66 -4.30 20.28
C SER A 15 -7.54 -5.56 20.35
N GLU A 16 -8.76 -5.52 19.81
CA GLU A 16 -9.64 -6.70 19.74
C GLU A 16 -9.01 -7.85 18.94
N LEU A 17 -8.32 -7.53 17.84
CA LEU A 17 -7.64 -8.53 17.02
C LEU A 17 -6.44 -9.12 17.77
N GLU A 18 -5.67 -8.30 18.46
CA GLU A 18 -4.54 -8.75 19.30
C GLU A 18 -5.01 -9.71 20.40
N ASP A 19 -6.11 -9.38 21.08
CA ASP A 19 -6.74 -10.24 22.08
C ASP A 19 -7.19 -11.58 21.49
N ARG A 20 -7.76 -11.57 20.27
CA ARG A 20 -8.17 -12.78 19.55
C ARG A 20 -6.97 -13.62 19.11
N ILE A 21 -5.90 -13.00 18.63
CA ILE A 21 -4.66 -13.67 18.21
C ILE A 21 -3.98 -14.35 19.40
N SER A 22 -4.10 -13.77 20.60
CA SER A 22 -3.52 -14.34 21.83
C SER A 22 -4.22 -15.61 22.33
N GLN A 23 -5.41 -15.95 21.80
CA GLN A 23 -6.16 -17.11 22.25
C GLN A 23 -5.48 -18.43 21.83
N PRO A 24 -5.41 -19.44 22.72
CA PRO A 24 -4.75 -20.72 22.42
C PRO A 24 -5.34 -21.48 21.22
N ASP A 25 -6.63 -21.27 20.92
CA ASP A 25 -7.37 -21.92 19.86
C ASP A 25 -7.39 -21.11 18.55
N PHE A 26 -6.71 -19.96 18.47
CA PHE A 26 -6.75 -19.07 17.31
C PHE A 26 -6.39 -19.77 15.99
N TYR A 27 -5.37 -20.64 16.01
CA TYR A 27 -4.92 -21.38 14.83
C TYR A 27 -5.71 -22.68 14.56
N SER A 28 -6.82 -22.92 15.28
CA SER A 28 -7.67 -24.10 15.04
C SER A 28 -8.38 -24.04 13.67
N ASP A 29 -8.71 -22.84 13.20
CA ASP A 29 -9.20 -22.57 11.83
C ASP A 29 -8.18 -21.70 11.09
N GLN A 30 -7.41 -22.31 10.19
CA GLN A 30 -6.36 -21.63 9.45
C GLN A 30 -6.89 -20.53 8.52
N THR A 31 -8.09 -20.70 7.95
CA THR A 31 -8.68 -19.72 7.05
C THR A 31 -9.12 -18.49 7.84
N ALA A 32 -9.84 -18.68 8.94
CA ALA A 32 -10.25 -17.58 9.82
C ALA A 32 -9.03 -16.87 10.45
N ALA A 33 -7.99 -17.62 10.84
CA ALA A 33 -6.75 -17.05 11.36
C ALA A 33 -6.03 -16.18 10.31
N ALA A 34 -5.99 -16.61 9.05
CA ALA A 34 -5.38 -15.84 7.97
C ALA A 34 -6.08 -14.50 7.72
N GLU A 35 -7.42 -14.48 7.80
CA GLU A 35 -8.23 -13.25 7.66
C GLU A 35 -7.95 -12.26 8.80
N VAL A 36 -7.93 -12.73 10.05
CA VAL A 36 -7.62 -11.90 11.22
C VAL A 36 -6.21 -11.34 11.15
N MET A 37 -5.22 -12.16 10.79
CA MET A 37 -3.84 -11.71 10.65
C MET A 37 -3.68 -10.68 9.53
N ARG A 38 -4.49 -10.77 8.47
CA ARG A 38 -4.53 -9.78 7.40
C ARG A 38 -5.05 -8.44 7.90
N GLU A 39 -6.22 -8.44 8.52
CA GLU A 39 -6.82 -7.22 9.09
C GLU A 39 -5.85 -6.56 10.09
N HIS A 40 -5.25 -7.35 10.99
CA HIS A 40 -4.27 -6.88 11.96
C HIS A 40 -3.07 -6.20 11.29
N ARG A 41 -2.46 -6.79 10.25
CA ARG A 41 -1.36 -6.16 9.52
C ARG A 41 -1.78 -4.85 8.86
N GLY A 42 -2.99 -4.78 8.29
CA GLY A 42 -3.53 -3.55 7.69
C GLY A 42 -3.64 -2.43 8.72
N LEU A 43 -4.24 -2.73 9.88
CA LEU A 43 -4.39 -1.76 10.98
C LEU A 43 -3.06 -1.34 11.59
N GLN A 44 -2.09 -2.25 11.74
CA GLN A 44 -0.74 -1.89 12.19
C GLN A 44 -0.06 -0.90 11.23
N LYS A 45 -0.14 -1.13 9.92
CA LYS A 45 0.38 -0.20 8.91
C LYS A 45 -0.28 1.17 9.02
N LEU A 46 -1.60 1.21 9.22
CA LEU A 46 -2.35 2.45 9.43
C LEU A 46 -1.85 3.20 10.68
N MET A 47 -1.59 2.51 11.80
CA MET A 47 -1.09 3.14 13.03
C MET A 47 0.30 3.74 12.85
N ILE A 48 1.20 3.04 12.14
CA ILE A 48 2.55 3.55 11.83
C ILE A 48 2.46 4.83 11.00
N LEU A 49 1.59 4.82 9.98
CA LEU A 49 1.38 5.97 9.10
C LEU A 49 0.78 7.17 9.85
N TRP A 50 -0.16 6.91 10.74
CA TRP A 50 -0.73 7.92 11.63
C TRP A 50 0.32 8.55 12.54
N GLU A 51 1.16 7.75 13.20
CA GLU A 51 2.24 8.25 14.05
C GLU A 51 3.24 9.09 13.23
N SER A 52 3.58 8.63 12.03
CA SER A 52 4.46 9.34 11.11
C SER A 52 3.88 10.71 10.75
N TYR A 53 2.61 10.76 10.35
CA TYR A 53 1.90 12.01 10.08
C TYR A 53 1.88 12.95 11.29
N GLN A 54 1.58 12.45 12.49
CA GLN A 54 1.54 13.27 13.71
C GLN A 54 2.92 13.81 14.08
N SER A 55 3.96 12.97 13.97
CA SER A 55 5.34 13.37 14.25
C SER A 55 5.82 14.43 13.26
N THR A 56 5.59 14.28 11.95
CA THR A 56 5.93 15.30 10.94
C THR A 56 5.17 16.61 11.19
N ALA A 57 3.88 16.54 11.52
CA ALA A 57 3.09 17.73 11.84
C ALA A 57 3.64 18.46 13.08
N ARG A 58 4.03 17.72 14.12
CA ARG A 58 4.62 18.26 15.33
C ARG A 58 5.99 18.88 15.04
N ASN A 59 6.87 18.15 14.36
CA ASN A 59 8.20 18.63 14.00
C ASN A 59 8.14 19.89 13.13
N LEU A 60 7.15 20.00 12.24
CA LEU A 60 6.95 21.20 11.43
C LEU A 60 6.61 22.41 12.30
N GLU A 61 5.71 22.24 13.28
CA GLU A 61 5.35 23.31 14.20
C GLU A 61 6.52 23.68 15.12
N GLU A 62 7.22 22.70 15.67
CA GLU A 62 8.40 22.91 16.51
C GLU A 62 9.51 23.64 15.73
N ASN A 63 9.82 23.23 14.49
CA ASN A 63 10.80 23.91 13.64
C ASN A 63 10.36 25.35 13.30
N ARG A 64 9.07 25.59 13.06
CA ARG A 64 8.54 26.95 12.82
C ARG A 64 8.69 27.86 14.03
N GLU A 65 8.59 27.32 15.24
CA GLU A 65 8.83 28.08 16.47
C GLU A 65 10.34 28.30 16.70
N LEU A 66 11.17 27.28 16.48
CA LEU A 66 12.64 27.40 16.58
C LEU A 66 13.22 28.40 15.58
N ALA A 67 12.68 28.43 14.35
CA ALA A 67 13.07 29.39 13.31
C ALA A 67 12.79 30.87 13.69
N LYS A 68 11.95 31.13 14.70
CA LYS A 68 11.69 32.48 15.25
C LYS A 68 12.55 32.79 16.48
N GLY A 69 13.39 31.86 16.91
CA GLY A 69 14.23 31.98 18.10
C GLY A 69 15.35 33.01 17.94
N GLU A 70 15.97 33.36 19.06
CA GLU A 70 17.09 34.33 19.12
C GLU A 70 18.46 33.70 18.79
N ASP A 71 18.55 32.36 18.83
CA ASP A 71 19.77 31.64 18.47
C ASP A 71 19.81 31.43 16.95
N GLU A 72 20.65 32.21 16.27
CA GLU A 72 20.74 32.27 14.81
C GLU A 72 21.13 30.92 14.18
N GLU A 73 22.01 30.15 14.83
CA GLU A 73 22.45 28.84 14.33
C GLU A 73 21.29 27.83 14.37
N ILE A 74 20.55 27.80 15.49
CA ILE A 74 19.38 26.93 15.64
C ILE A 74 18.24 27.37 14.69
N ALA A 75 18.02 28.67 14.55
CA ALA A 75 16.97 29.20 13.69
C ALA A 75 17.23 28.92 12.20
N GLU A 76 18.49 29.00 11.75
CA GLU A 76 18.90 28.65 10.39
C GLU A 76 18.68 27.15 10.12
N MET A 77 19.16 26.28 11.01
CA MET A 77 18.97 24.83 10.90
C MET A 77 17.47 24.45 10.83
N ALA A 78 16.65 25.03 11.70
CA ALA A 78 15.21 24.77 11.70
C ALA A 78 14.54 25.24 10.41
N SER A 79 14.97 26.39 9.87
CA SER A 79 14.46 26.94 8.62
C SER A 79 14.79 26.05 7.41
N GLU A 80 15.94 25.38 7.42
CA GLU A 80 16.34 24.43 6.37
C GLU A 80 15.49 23.15 6.36
N GLU A 81 15.00 22.69 7.52
CA GLU A 81 14.17 21.49 7.62
C GLU A 81 12.72 21.71 7.19
N ILE A 82 12.16 22.90 7.44
CA ILE A 82 10.74 23.23 7.19
C ILE A 82 10.26 22.83 5.78
N PRO A 83 10.96 23.17 4.67
CA PRO A 83 10.49 22.83 3.32
C PRO A 83 10.31 21.31 3.10
N SER A 84 11.17 20.49 3.70
CA SER A 84 11.08 19.03 3.58
C SER A 84 9.87 18.48 4.34
N LEU A 85 9.60 19.01 5.54
CA LEU A 85 8.46 18.64 6.37
C LEU A 85 7.14 19.08 5.72
N GLU A 86 7.10 20.30 5.13
CA GLU A 86 5.96 20.80 4.37
C GLU A 86 5.68 19.98 3.11
N ALA A 87 6.71 19.46 2.44
CA ALA A 87 6.55 18.58 1.28
C ALA A 87 6.08 17.16 1.67
N ALA A 88 6.52 16.65 2.82
CA ALA A 88 6.15 15.31 3.28
C ALA A 88 4.70 15.23 3.80
N LEU A 89 4.21 16.29 4.45
CA LEU A 89 2.92 16.29 5.12
C LEU A 89 1.72 15.97 4.19
N PRO A 90 1.61 16.54 2.97
CA PRO A 90 0.55 16.21 2.02
C PRO A 90 0.58 14.74 1.59
N GLN A 91 1.78 14.19 1.32
CA GLN A 91 1.92 12.79 0.91
C GLN A 91 1.51 11.83 2.03
N LEU A 92 1.94 12.12 3.27
CA LEU A 92 1.53 11.34 4.43
C LEU A 92 0.02 11.43 4.66
N LYS A 93 -0.58 12.61 4.47
CA LYS A 93 -2.04 12.81 4.57
C LYS A 93 -2.79 11.99 3.52
N GLU A 94 -2.35 12.01 2.27
CA GLU A 94 -2.95 11.25 1.18
C GLU A 94 -2.86 9.74 1.46
N ASN A 95 -1.68 9.24 1.80
CA ASN A 95 -1.47 7.84 2.15
C ASN A 95 -2.39 7.43 3.32
N LEU A 96 -2.57 8.30 4.31
CA LEU A 96 -3.44 8.06 5.46
C LEU A 96 -4.91 7.97 5.03
N GLN A 97 -5.35 8.85 4.13
CA GLN A 97 -6.71 8.81 3.58
C GLN A 97 -6.96 7.49 2.84
N TYR A 98 -6.02 7.05 2.00
CA TYR A 98 -6.11 5.75 1.33
C TYR A 98 -6.15 4.59 2.33
N ALA A 99 -5.28 4.58 3.34
CA ALA A 99 -5.23 3.52 4.34
C ALA A 99 -6.49 3.47 5.25
N LEU A 100 -7.26 4.56 5.33
CA LEU A 100 -8.52 4.62 6.08
C LEU A 100 -9.72 4.05 5.30
N LEU A 101 -9.61 3.94 3.98
CA LEU A 101 -10.65 3.33 3.17
C LEU A 101 -10.85 1.86 3.60
N PRO A 102 -12.09 1.34 3.54
CA PRO A 102 -12.32 -0.08 3.73
C PRO A 102 -11.47 -0.86 2.73
N GLN A 103 -10.60 -1.74 3.23
CA GLN A 103 -9.86 -2.66 2.38
C GLN A 103 -10.84 -3.58 1.66
N ASP A 104 -10.66 -3.75 0.35
CA ASP A 104 -11.40 -4.76 -0.38
C ASP A 104 -10.93 -6.15 0.06
N PRO A 105 -11.83 -7.10 0.39
CA PRO A 105 -11.45 -8.47 0.77
C PRO A 105 -10.65 -9.23 -0.32
N THR A 106 -10.57 -8.68 -1.53
CA THR A 106 -9.82 -9.23 -2.66
C THR A 106 -8.50 -8.50 -2.96
N GLU A 107 -8.22 -7.35 -2.35
CA GLU A 107 -7.02 -6.54 -2.61
C GLU A 107 -5.69 -7.28 -2.34
N GLU A 108 -5.68 -8.22 -1.38
CA GLU A 108 -4.50 -9.03 -1.06
C GLU A 108 -4.50 -10.42 -1.70
N ARG A 109 -5.43 -10.70 -2.62
CA ARG A 109 -5.46 -12.00 -3.31
C ARG A 109 -4.59 -11.95 -4.57
N ASN A 110 -4.03 -13.11 -4.92
CA ASN A 110 -3.39 -13.27 -6.22
C ASN A 110 -4.42 -13.05 -7.33
N ALA A 111 -4.00 -12.40 -8.42
CA ALA A 111 -4.81 -12.20 -9.60
C ALA A 111 -4.55 -13.29 -10.64
N LEU A 112 -5.59 -13.64 -11.40
CA LEU A 112 -5.45 -14.42 -12.63
C LEU A 112 -5.66 -13.46 -13.80
N VAL A 113 -4.67 -13.35 -14.67
CA VAL A 113 -4.70 -12.48 -15.84
C VAL A 113 -4.86 -13.33 -17.08
N GLU A 114 -5.94 -13.10 -17.82
CA GLU A 114 -6.21 -13.76 -19.10
C GLU A 114 -6.01 -12.77 -20.25
N ILE A 115 -5.15 -13.12 -21.20
CA ILE A 115 -4.79 -12.26 -22.33
C ILE A 115 -5.21 -12.96 -23.62
N ARG A 116 -6.27 -12.46 -24.26
CA ARG A 116 -6.79 -13.04 -25.51
C ARG A 116 -6.58 -12.10 -26.69
N ALA A 117 -6.21 -12.67 -27.83
CA ALA A 117 -6.17 -11.95 -29.10
C ALA A 117 -7.60 -11.52 -29.50
N GLY A 118 -7.79 -10.22 -29.72
CA GLY A 118 -9.05 -9.65 -30.17
C GLY A 118 -9.24 -9.70 -31.70
N ALA A 119 -9.95 -8.71 -32.24
CA ALA A 119 -10.04 -8.53 -33.68
C ALA A 119 -8.68 -8.08 -34.26
N GLY A 120 -8.33 -8.60 -35.44
CA GLY A 120 -7.05 -8.29 -36.11
C GLY A 120 -6.20 -9.51 -36.48
N GLY A 121 -6.64 -10.73 -36.15
CA GLY A 121 -6.00 -11.97 -36.59
C GLY A 121 -4.56 -12.10 -36.11
N ASP A 122 -3.63 -12.18 -37.06
CA ASP A 122 -2.19 -12.35 -36.81
C ASP A 122 -1.59 -11.19 -36.01
N GLU A 123 -1.97 -9.94 -36.31
CA GLU A 123 -1.49 -8.76 -35.59
C GLU A 123 -2.00 -8.75 -34.13
N ALA A 124 -3.25 -9.17 -33.92
CA ALA A 124 -3.81 -9.28 -32.57
C ALA A 124 -3.09 -10.35 -31.74
N SER A 125 -2.66 -11.44 -32.37
CA SER A 125 -1.92 -12.52 -31.70
C SER A 125 -0.52 -12.06 -31.29
N LEU A 126 0.16 -11.31 -32.16
CA LEU A 126 1.46 -10.70 -31.85
C LEU A 126 1.33 -9.70 -30.68
N PHE A 127 0.31 -8.84 -30.73
CA PHE A 127 0.07 -7.86 -29.67
C PHE A 127 -0.27 -8.51 -28.33
N ALA A 128 -1.05 -9.59 -28.29
CA ALA A 128 -1.29 -10.35 -27.06
C ALA A 128 0.03 -10.84 -26.43
N GLY A 129 0.99 -11.27 -27.25
CA GLY A 129 2.35 -11.60 -26.79
C GLY A 129 3.14 -10.40 -26.27
N GLU A 130 2.96 -9.21 -26.82
CA GLU A 130 3.58 -7.99 -26.30
C GLU A 130 2.98 -7.57 -24.96
N VAL A 131 1.65 -7.65 -24.82
CA VAL A 131 0.93 -7.36 -23.57
C VAL A 131 1.34 -8.33 -22.47
N MET A 132 1.47 -9.62 -22.78
CA MET A 132 1.95 -10.62 -21.83
C MET A 132 3.36 -10.29 -21.35
N ARG A 133 4.31 -10.01 -22.26
CA ARG A 133 5.66 -9.58 -21.88
C ARG A 133 5.69 -8.27 -21.09
N MET A 134 4.77 -7.35 -21.36
CA MET A 134 4.63 -6.11 -20.60
C MET A 134 4.24 -6.39 -19.15
N TYR A 135 3.25 -7.26 -18.92
CA TYR A 135 2.82 -7.64 -17.57
C TYR A 135 3.86 -8.48 -16.84
N GLU A 136 4.56 -9.40 -17.51
CA GLU A 136 5.67 -10.14 -16.92
C GLU A 136 6.75 -9.19 -16.38
N ARG A 137 7.18 -8.22 -17.20
CA ARG A 137 8.17 -7.21 -16.78
C ARG A 137 7.68 -6.33 -15.64
N TYR A 138 6.39 -5.97 -15.65
CA TYR A 138 5.80 -5.21 -14.55
C TYR A 138 5.78 -6.02 -13.25
N ALA A 139 5.37 -7.28 -13.32
CA ALA A 139 5.38 -8.20 -12.19
C ALA A 139 6.79 -8.38 -11.61
N GLU A 140 7.81 -8.56 -12.47
CA GLU A 140 9.21 -8.60 -12.05
C GLU A 140 9.64 -7.31 -11.33
N HIS A 141 9.25 -6.13 -11.84
CA HIS A 141 9.57 -4.85 -11.22
C HIS A 141 8.92 -4.67 -9.84
N CYS A 142 7.76 -5.30 -9.63
CA CYS A 142 7.05 -5.31 -8.35
C CYS A 142 7.45 -6.47 -7.43
N ASP A 143 8.48 -7.27 -7.78
CA ASP A 143 8.90 -8.49 -7.08
C ASP A 143 7.75 -9.53 -6.92
N TRP A 144 6.83 -9.57 -7.88
CA TRP A 144 5.72 -10.52 -7.89
C TRP A 144 6.10 -11.81 -8.62
N LYS A 145 5.67 -12.95 -8.05
CA LYS A 145 5.80 -14.25 -8.72
C LYS A 145 4.72 -14.37 -9.81
N CYS A 146 5.15 -14.50 -11.07
CA CYS A 146 4.30 -14.85 -12.19
C CYS A 146 4.38 -16.36 -12.50
N GLU A 147 3.26 -16.98 -12.85
CA GLU A 147 3.18 -18.40 -13.23
C GLU A 147 2.26 -18.56 -14.45
N HIS A 148 2.75 -19.19 -15.51
CA HIS A 148 1.94 -19.50 -16.69
C HIS A 148 1.11 -20.74 -16.44
N LEU A 149 -0.20 -20.61 -16.61
CA LEU A 149 -1.15 -21.71 -16.41
C LEU A 149 -1.49 -22.41 -17.73
N GLU A 150 -1.91 -21.65 -18.74
CA GLU A 150 -2.31 -22.13 -20.05
C GLU A 150 -1.81 -21.15 -21.13
N SER A 151 -1.57 -21.66 -22.34
CA SER A 151 -1.23 -20.81 -23.49
C SER A 151 -1.59 -21.50 -24.81
N SER A 152 -2.01 -20.72 -25.78
CA SER A 152 -2.36 -21.12 -27.14
C SER A 152 -1.54 -20.28 -28.13
N PRO A 153 -0.33 -20.71 -28.50
CA PRO A 153 0.53 -19.95 -29.41
C PRO A 153 -0.08 -19.79 -30.81
N SER A 154 0.20 -18.67 -31.46
CA SER A 154 -0.15 -18.46 -32.88
C SER A 154 0.99 -18.91 -33.81
N GLU A 155 0.65 -19.31 -35.04
CA GLU A 155 1.62 -19.77 -36.04
C GLU A 155 2.62 -18.67 -36.46
N VAL A 156 2.18 -17.41 -36.43
CA VAL A 156 3.00 -16.22 -36.74
C VAL A 156 3.81 -15.71 -35.54
N GLY A 157 3.70 -16.37 -34.38
CA GLY A 157 4.23 -15.89 -33.11
C GLY A 157 3.19 -15.14 -32.27
N GLY A 158 3.50 -14.93 -30.99
CA GLY A 158 2.53 -14.40 -30.01
C GLY A 158 1.51 -15.47 -29.57
N PHE A 159 0.35 -15.04 -29.09
CA PHE A 159 -0.64 -15.92 -28.45
C PHE A 159 -2.07 -15.59 -28.89
N LYS A 160 -2.90 -16.62 -29.05
CA LYS A 160 -4.35 -16.49 -29.20
C LYS A 160 -5.02 -16.33 -27.84
N GLU A 161 -4.55 -17.07 -26.85
CA GLU A 161 -4.88 -17.01 -25.41
C GLU A 161 -3.70 -17.49 -24.58
#